data_AF-A0A1R2CC74-F1
#
_entry.id   AF-A0A1R2CC74-F1
#
_cell.length_a   1.000
_cell.length_b   1.000
_cell.length_c   1.000
_cell.angle_alpha   90.00
_cell.angle_beta   90.00
_cell.angle_gamma   90.00
#
_symmetry.space_group_name_H-M   'P 1'
#
loop_
_entity.id
_entity.type
_entity.pdbx_description
1 polymer ?
#
loop_
_entity_poly.entity_id
_entity_poly.type
_entity_poly.pdbx_seq_one_letter_code
_entity_poly.pdbx_strand_id
1 'polypeptide(L)'
;MSKKSIVKKPLSAFRCFVDNRKKELFVLTGLPPREVDELAREEWSLMSVEDKAPFEEAYSQQKDYYETNKDTLEEIDVDSFMTTIKEARKNKQVQDEFKEDDVLSILNHKQKWKKTWTKRKKEKERLHKIVNPVQAKKLAKLKLN
;
A
#
# COMPACT_ATOMS: atom_id res chain seq x y z
N MET A 1 -20.42 2.31 -26.63
CA MET A 1 -20.36 1.46 -25.44
C MET A 1 -18.95 0.92 -25.34
N SER A 2 -18.23 1.22 -24.26
CA SER A 2 -16.83 0.84 -24.12
C SER A 2 -16.73 -0.58 -23.56
N LYS A 3 -16.54 -1.56 -24.44
CA LYS A 3 -16.37 -2.97 -24.06
C LYS A 3 -15.08 -3.17 -23.26
N LYS A 4 -15.13 -3.94 -22.17
CA LYS A 4 -13.97 -4.20 -21.30
C LYS A 4 -13.82 -5.70 -21.07
N SER A 5 -12.63 -6.24 -21.34
CA SER A 5 -12.34 -7.66 -21.11
C SER A 5 -12.47 -8.01 -19.62
N ILE A 6 -13.12 -9.13 -19.30
CA ILE A 6 -13.21 -9.65 -17.92
C ILE A 6 -11.82 -10.00 -17.40
N VAL A 7 -11.02 -10.61 -18.26
CA VAL A 7 -9.67 -11.02 -17.90
C VAL A 7 -8.83 -9.77 -17.68
N LYS A 8 -8.26 -9.64 -16.47
CA LYS A 8 -7.35 -8.55 -16.12
C LYS A 8 -5.96 -8.87 -16.65
N LYS A 9 -5.26 -7.83 -17.11
CA LYS A 9 -3.85 -7.94 -17.51
C LYS A 9 -3.03 -8.45 -16.31
N PRO A 10 -2.11 -9.41 -16.52
CA PRO A 10 -1.27 -9.90 -15.45
C PRO A 10 -0.33 -8.81 -14.97
N LEU A 11 0.00 -8.86 -13.68
CA LEU A 11 0.97 -7.97 -13.06
C LEU A 11 2.36 -8.32 -13.56
N SER A 12 3.20 -7.31 -13.82
CA SER A 12 4.60 -7.57 -14.20
C SER A 12 5.37 -8.28 -13.08
N ALA A 13 6.45 -8.96 -13.43
CA ALA A 13 7.36 -9.61 -12.47
C ALA A 13 7.76 -8.70 -11.30
N PHE A 14 8.20 -7.49 -11.64
CA PHE A 14 8.49 -6.43 -10.67
C PHE A 14 7.30 -6.14 -9.74
N ARG A 15 6.09 -6.04 -10.28
CA ARG A 15 4.91 -5.69 -9.48
C ARG A 15 4.48 -6.84 -8.56
N CYS A 16 4.58 -8.08 -9.04
CA CYS A 16 4.40 -9.28 -8.22
C CYS A 16 5.38 -9.31 -7.04
N PHE A 17 6.65 -9.01 -7.30
CA PHE A 17 7.66 -8.89 -6.25
C PHE A 17 7.29 -7.80 -5.24
N VAL A 18 7.04 -6.57 -5.70
CA VAL A 18 6.74 -5.44 -4.81
C VAL A 18 5.49 -5.67 -3.97
N ASP A 19 4.41 -6.22 -4.54
CA ASP A 19 3.18 -6.45 -3.79
C ASP A 19 3.34 -7.52 -2.70
N ASN A 20 4.18 -8.54 -2.93
CA ASN A 20 4.55 -9.53 -1.90
C ASN A 20 5.48 -8.91 -0.85
N ARG A 21 6.55 -8.26 -1.30
CA ARG A 21 7.60 -7.70 -0.44
C ARG A 21 7.08 -6.58 0.45
N LYS A 22 6.16 -5.76 -0.06
CA LYS A 22 5.52 -4.67 0.70
C LYS A 22 4.73 -5.18 1.91
N LYS A 23 4.10 -6.35 1.84
CA LYS A 23 3.36 -6.92 2.99
C LYS A 23 4.34 -7.26 4.12
N GLU A 24 5.46 -7.88 3.77
CA GLU A 24 6.52 -8.24 4.71
C GLU A 24 7.17 -6.98 5.32
N LEU A 25 7.58 -6.05 4.46
CA LEU A 25 8.22 -4.80 4.89
C LEU A 25 7.28 -3.93 5.73
N PHE A 26 5.98 -3.92 5.45
CA PHE A 26 5.01 -3.20 6.28
C PHE A 26 4.95 -3.76 7.70
N VAL A 27 4.93 -5.09 7.85
CA VAL A 27 4.94 -5.76 9.16
C VAL A 27 6.27 -5.52 9.89
N LEU A 28 7.40 -5.57 9.19
CA LEU A 28 8.74 -5.40 9.77
C LEU A 28 9.04 -3.96 10.19
N THR A 29 8.66 -2.99 9.36
CA THR A 29 9.10 -1.59 9.52
C THR A 29 8.02 -0.70 10.14
N GLY A 30 6.74 -1.05 9.98
CA GLY A 30 5.61 -0.20 10.39
C GLY A 30 5.55 1.16 9.66
N LEU A 31 6.30 1.31 8.56
CA LEU A 31 6.37 2.56 7.80
C LEU A 31 5.09 2.80 6.99
N PRO A 32 4.82 4.06 6.60
CA PRO A 32 3.73 4.38 5.70
C PRO A 32 3.82 3.56 4.39
N PRO A 33 2.69 3.16 3.80
CA PRO A 33 2.67 2.33 2.59
C PRO A 33 3.47 2.86 1.41
N ARG A 34 3.70 4.18 1.34
CA ARG A 34 4.51 4.83 0.31
C ARG A 34 6.01 4.54 0.49
N GLU A 35 6.52 4.72 1.71
CA GLU A 35 7.92 4.48 2.03
C GLU A 35 8.27 2.99 1.88
N VAL A 36 7.32 2.11 2.20
CA VAL A 36 7.49 0.67 1.96
C VAL A 36 7.56 0.32 0.46
N ASP A 37 6.78 1.01 -0.38
CA ASP A 37 6.80 0.79 -1.84
C ASP A 37 8.12 1.29 -2.46
N GLU A 38 8.69 2.38 -1.92
CA GLU A 38 10.02 2.89 -2.29
C GLU A 38 11.13 1.90 -1.89
N LEU A 39 11.09 1.35 -0.68
CA LEU A 39 12.07 0.33 -0.23
C LEU A 39 12.04 -0.94 -1.08
N ALA A 40 10.84 -1.47 -1.38
CA ALA A 40 10.71 -2.64 -2.24
C ALA A 40 11.21 -2.36 -3.67
N ARG A 41 11.06 -1.13 -4.15
CA ARG A 41 11.61 -0.71 -5.46
C ARG A 41 13.13 -0.72 -5.48
N GLU A 42 13.74 -0.15 -4.45
CA GLU A 42 15.20 -0.14 -4.31
C GLU A 42 15.74 -1.57 -4.22
N GLU A 43 15.11 -2.44 -3.43
CA GLU A 43 15.49 -3.83 -3.31
C GLU A 43 15.46 -4.56 -4.66
N TRP A 44 14.39 -4.40 -5.44
CA TRP A 44 14.32 -4.97 -6.79
C TRP A 44 15.44 -4.44 -7.71
N SER A 45 15.81 -3.17 -7.60
CA SER A 45 16.90 -2.62 -8.41
C SER A 45 18.27 -3.23 -8.07
N LEU A 46 18.45 -3.67 -6.82
CA LEU A 46 19.68 -4.28 -6.30
C LEU A 46 19.71 -5.81 -6.47
N MET A 47 18.58 -6.46 -6.68
CA MET A 47 18.49 -7.90 -6.94
C MET A 47 19.21 -8.29 -8.24
N SER A 48 19.87 -9.44 -8.21
CA SER A 48 20.54 -10.02 -9.37
C SER A 48 19.52 -10.56 -10.38
N VAL A 49 19.98 -10.96 -11.57
CA VAL A 49 19.11 -11.53 -12.61
C VAL A 49 18.57 -12.88 -12.14
N GLU A 50 19.39 -13.65 -11.43
CA GLU A 50 19.03 -14.96 -10.87
C GLU A 50 17.91 -14.84 -9.83
N ASP A 51 17.96 -13.82 -8.97
CA ASP A 51 16.93 -13.58 -7.95
C ASP A 51 15.60 -13.09 -8.56
N LYS A 52 15.66 -12.46 -9.75
CA LYS A 52 14.49 -11.99 -10.50
C LYS A 52 13.83 -13.09 -11.33
N ALA A 53 14.60 -14.09 -11.75
CA ALA A 53 14.17 -15.19 -12.61
C ALA A 53 12.83 -15.85 -12.18
N PRO A 54 12.60 -16.22 -10.90
CA PRO A 54 11.33 -16.84 -10.51
C PRO A 54 10.11 -15.93 -10.71
N PHE A 55 10.29 -14.61 -10.58
CA PHE A 55 9.21 -13.64 -10.80
C PHE A 55 8.96 -13.40 -12.30
N GLU A 56 10.01 -13.43 -13.12
CA GLU A 56 9.91 -13.30 -14.57
C GLU A 56 9.28 -14.54 -15.21
N GLU A 57 9.63 -15.74 -14.74
CA GLU A 57 9.01 -16.99 -15.18
C GLU A 57 7.53 -17.03 -14.84
N ALA A 58 7.18 -16.71 -13.58
CA ALA A 58 5.78 -16.62 -13.16
C ALA A 58 4.98 -15.58 -13.95
N TYR A 59 5.60 -14.45 -14.31
CA TYR A 59 4.98 -13.45 -15.17
C TYR A 59 4.75 -13.98 -16.58
N SER A 60 5.72 -14.67 -17.18
CA SER A 60 5.58 -15.25 -18.52
C SER A 60 4.39 -16.22 -18.58
N GLN A 61 4.28 -17.14 -17.63
CA GLN A 61 3.17 -18.10 -17.57
C GLN A 61 1.80 -17.40 -17.46
N GLN A 62 1.70 -16.37 -16.63
CA GLN A 62 0.45 -15.60 -16.48
C GLN A 62 0.13 -14.78 -17.73
N LYS A 63 1.15 -14.29 -18.43
CA LYS A 63 1.00 -13.58 -19.69
C LYS A 63 0.47 -14.49 -20.78
N ASP A 64 1.01 -15.68 -20.92
CA ASP A 64 0.58 -16.66 -21.92
C ASP A 64 -0.87 -17.10 -21.66
N TYR A 65 -1.21 -17.33 -20.38
CA TYR A 65 -2.60 -17.60 -19.98
C TYR A 65 -3.53 -16.42 -20.30
N TYR A 66 -3.12 -15.19 -20.01
CA TYR A 66 -3.91 -14.00 -20.32
C TYR A 66 -4.15 -13.86 -21.82
N GLU A 67 -3.11 -14.01 -22.64
CA GLU A 67 -3.20 -13.86 -24.08
C GLU A 67 -4.07 -14.93 -24.73
N THR A 68 -4.08 -16.15 -24.18
CA THR A 68 -4.93 -17.25 -24.66
C THR A 68 -6.41 -17.03 -24.32
N ASN A 69 -6.71 -16.43 -23.17
CA ASN A 69 -8.06 -16.38 -22.61
C ASN A 69 -8.72 -14.99 -22.66
N LYS A 70 -7.99 -13.93 -23.05
CA LYS A 70 -8.50 -12.54 -23.05
C LYS A 70 -9.70 -12.32 -23.98
N ASP A 71 -9.82 -13.12 -25.03
CA ASP A 71 -10.86 -12.99 -26.07
C ASP A 71 -12.01 -14.02 -25.89
N THR A 72 -11.82 -15.02 -25.03
CA THR A 72 -12.73 -16.17 -24.87
C THR A 72 -13.78 -15.97 -23.77
N LEU A 73 -13.53 -15.06 -22.83
CA LEU A 73 -14.46 -14.74 -21.75
C LEU A 73 -15.25 -13.48 -22.12
N GLU A 74 -16.57 -13.65 -22.26
CA GLU A 74 -17.53 -12.63 -22.72
C GLU A 74 -17.27 -11.24 -22.11
N GLU A 75 -17.33 -10.20 -22.94
CA GLU A 75 -17.14 -8.82 -22.50
C GLU A 75 -18.28 -8.40 -21.55
N ILE A 76 -17.96 -7.90 -20.35
CA ILE A 76 -18.97 -7.27 -19.47
C ILE A 76 -19.19 -5.85 -19.97
N ASP A 77 -20.45 -5.47 -20.19
CA ASP A 77 -20.84 -4.08 -20.35
C ASP A 77 -20.77 -3.34 -19.01
N VAL A 78 -19.57 -2.87 -18.69
CA VAL A 78 -19.27 -2.14 -17.45
C VAL A 78 -20.07 -0.84 -17.37
N ASP A 79 -20.40 -0.21 -18.51
CA ASP A 79 -21.16 1.04 -18.52
C ASP A 79 -22.59 0.79 -18.01
N SER A 80 -23.24 -0.29 -18.49
CA SER A 80 -24.55 -0.75 -18.01
C SER A 80 -24.52 -1.15 -16.53
N PHE A 81 -23.50 -1.90 -16.08
CA PHE A 81 -23.37 -2.25 -14.67
C PHE A 81 -23.17 -1.02 -13.75
N MET A 82 -22.37 -0.06 -14.21
CA MET A 82 -22.08 1.16 -13.45
C MET A 82 -23.27 2.11 -13.41
N THR A 83 -24.13 2.15 -14.43
CA THR A 83 -25.39 2.90 -14.37
C THR A 83 -26.35 2.27 -13.36
N THR A 84 -26.48 0.94 -13.33
CA THR A 84 -27.30 0.24 -12.32
C THR A 84 -26.82 0.53 -10.89
N ILE A 85 -25.51 0.52 -10.64
CA ILE A 85 -24.97 0.88 -9.31
C ILE A 85 -25.25 2.34 -8.96
N LYS A 86 -25.11 3.27 -9.91
CA LYS A 86 -25.37 4.70 -9.69
C LYS A 86 -26.85 4.94 -9.37
N GLU A 87 -27.75 4.29 -10.08
CA GLU A 87 -29.19 4.34 -9.84
C GLU A 87 -29.55 3.72 -8.48
N ALA A 88 -28.98 2.56 -8.14
CA ALA A 88 -29.14 1.95 -6.82
C ALA A 88 -28.64 2.86 -5.69
N ARG A 89 -27.52 3.58 -5.88
CA ARG A 89 -27.02 4.58 -4.92
C ARG A 89 -27.93 5.80 -4.82
N LYS A 90 -28.50 6.25 -5.93
CA LYS A 90 -29.41 7.41 -5.99
C LYS A 90 -30.76 7.09 -5.33
N ASN A 91 -31.24 5.85 -5.48
CA ASN A 91 -32.50 5.37 -4.91
C ASN A 91 -32.36 4.84 -3.48
N LYS A 92 -31.12 4.65 -2.99
CA LYS A 92 -30.87 4.39 -1.57
C LYS A 92 -31.06 5.69 -0.79
N GLN A 93 -32.31 6.04 -0.55
CA GLN A 93 -32.70 7.01 0.45
C GLN A 93 -32.13 6.54 1.79
N VAL A 94 -31.29 7.37 2.41
CA VAL A 94 -30.65 7.09 3.69
C VAL A 94 -31.76 6.93 4.74
N GLN A 95 -32.11 5.69 5.07
CA GLN A 95 -32.78 5.33 6.33
C GLN A 95 -31.79 4.62 7.26
N ASP A 96 -30.61 5.20 7.44
CA ASP A 96 -29.85 4.92 8.66
C ASP A 96 -30.04 6.15 9.54
N GLU A 97 -30.83 5.98 10.61
CA GLU A 97 -30.83 6.91 11.75
C GLU A 97 -29.37 7.09 12.18
N PHE A 98 -28.81 8.22 11.80
CA PHE A 98 -27.46 8.62 12.14
C PHE A 98 -27.45 8.98 13.62
N LYS A 99 -27.13 8.02 14.48
CA LYS A 99 -27.06 8.24 15.93
C LYS A 99 -25.85 9.12 16.24
N GLU A 100 -26.09 10.26 16.88
CA GLU A 100 -25.04 11.20 17.29
C GLU A 100 -23.93 10.52 18.13
N ASP A 101 -24.27 9.44 18.83
CA ASP A 101 -23.36 8.60 19.59
C ASP A 101 -22.23 7.98 18.74
N ASP A 102 -22.52 7.57 17.50
CA ASP A 102 -21.51 6.99 16.61
C ASP A 102 -20.50 8.04 16.15
N VAL A 103 -20.97 9.25 15.88
CA VAL A 103 -20.14 10.43 15.52
C VAL A 103 -19.24 10.82 16.68
N LEU A 104 -19.79 10.85 17.89
CA LEU A 104 -19.05 11.16 19.11
C LEU A 104 -18.00 10.08 19.42
N SER A 105 -18.29 8.80 19.15
CA SER A 105 -17.31 7.72 19.31
C SER A 105 -16.12 7.89 18.35
N ILE A 106 -16.38 8.25 17.09
CA ILE A 106 -15.35 8.47 16.06
C ILE A 106 -14.50 9.70 16.41
N LEU A 107 -15.12 10.78 16.86
CA LEU A 107 -14.43 12.00 17.28
C LEU A 107 -13.53 11.76 18.50
N ASN A 108 -14.04 11.06 19.51
CA ASN A 108 -13.27 10.70 20.70
C ASN A 108 -12.12 9.75 20.36
N HIS A 109 -12.32 8.79 19.45
CA HIS A 109 -11.27 7.90 18.96
C HIS A 109 -10.15 8.68 18.24
N LYS A 110 -10.50 9.63 17.36
CA LYS A 110 -9.53 10.50 16.67
C LYS A 110 -8.75 11.39 17.65
N GLN A 111 -9.39 11.95 18.66
CA GLN A 111 -8.72 12.74 19.68
C GLN A 111 -7.75 11.89 20.52
N LYS A 112 -8.15 10.67 20.90
CA LYS A 112 -7.30 9.71 21.62
C LYS A 112 -6.07 9.34 20.79
N TRP A 113 -6.24 9.08 19.49
CA TRP A 113 -5.15 8.81 18.56
C TRP A 113 -4.17 9.98 18.40
N LYS A 114 -4.66 11.23 18.31
CA LYS A 114 -3.78 12.41 18.26
C LYS A 114 -2.93 12.56 19.53
N LYS A 115 -3.52 12.29 20.70
CA LYS A 115 -2.80 12.32 21.99
C LYS A 115 -1.75 11.21 22.10
N THR A 116 -2.06 10.00 21.65
CA THR A 116 -1.08 8.90 21.67
C THR A 116 0.05 9.11 20.65
N TRP A 117 -0.26 9.63 19.46
CA TRP A 117 0.74 9.95 18.44
C TRP A 117 1.71 11.05 18.90
N THR A 118 1.20 12.15 19.47
CA THR A 118 2.05 13.24 19.99
C THR A 118 2.95 12.78 21.14
N LYS A 119 2.44 11.92 22.04
CA LYS A 119 3.24 11.32 23.13
C LYS A 119 4.35 10.41 22.58
N ARG A 120 4.04 9.54 21.61
CA ARG A 120 5.02 8.67 20.94
C ARG A 120 6.08 9.47 20.19
N LYS A 121 5.70 10.56 19.52
CA LYS A 121 6.64 11.45 18.83
C LYS A 121 7.62 12.12 19.80
N LYS A 122 7.12 12.69 20.90
CA LYS A 122 7.98 13.28 21.95
C LYS A 122 8.90 12.24 22.58
N GLU A 123 8.41 11.02 22.81
CA GLU A 123 9.22 9.95 23.37
C GLU A 123 10.32 9.49 22.39
N LYS A 124 10.01 9.38 21.09
CA LYS A 124 11.00 9.12 20.05
C LYS A 124 12.07 10.21 20.00
N GLU A 125 11.70 11.49 20.13
CA GLU A 125 12.67 12.61 20.19
C GLU A 125 13.53 12.56 21.47
N ARG A 126 12.96 12.18 22.62
CA ARG A 126 13.73 11.99 23.87
C ARG A 126 14.72 10.84 23.75
N LEU A 127 14.26 9.68 23.28
CA LEU A 127 15.12 8.53 23.03
C LEU A 127 16.20 8.85 22.00
N HIS A 128 15.88 9.59 20.94
CA HIS A 128 16.89 10.05 19.98
C HIS A 128 17.94 10.96 20.63
N LYS A 129 17.55 11.85 21.54
CA LYS A 129 18.49 12.70 22.30
C LYS A 129 19.33 11.92 23.30
N ILE A 130 18.79 10.86 23.90
CA ILE A 130 19.47 10.00 24.89
C ILE A 130 20.40 8.99 24.20
N VAL A 131 20.00 8.45 23.06
CA VAL A 131 20.76 7.45 22.29
C VAL A 131 21.86 8.12 21.45
N ASN A 132 21.75 9.43 21.16
CA ASN A 132 22.70 10.16 20.32
C ASN A 132 23.67 11.19 20.95
N PRO A 133 24.09 11.11 22.23
CA PRO A 133 25.21 11.90 22.72
C PRO A 133 26.57 11.30 22.30
N VAL A 134 26.62 10.02 21.94
CA VAL A 134 27.86 9.32 21.56
C VAL A 134 28.25 9.61 20.11
N GLN A 135 27.31 9.65 19.16
CA GLN A 135 27.62 10.04 17.77
C GLN A 135 28.00 11.53 17.67
N ALA A 136 27.37 12.40 18.46
CA ALA A 136 27.73 13.83 18.52
C ALA A 136 29.15 14.05 19.06
N LYS A 137 29.55 13.32 20.11
CA LYS A 137 30.93 13.36 20.65
C LYS A 137 31.94 12.74 19.68
N LYS A 138 31.58 11.67 18.95
CA LYS A 138 32.43 11.03 17.94
C LYS A 138 32.66 11.94 16.72
N LEU A 139 31.62 12.65 16.25
CA LEU A 139 31.72 13.64 15.18
C LEU A 139 32.49 14.91 15.59
N ALA A 140 32.40 15.34 16.85
CA ALA A 140 33.16 16.49 17.35
C ALA A 140 34.67 16.21 17.46
N LYS A 141 35.08 14.98 17.82
CA LYS A 141 36.49 14.57 17.84
C LYS A 141 37.11 14.42 16.44
N LEU A 142 36.30 14.13 15.42
CA LEU A 142 36.75 13.98 14.02
C LEU A 142 36.95 15.31 13.28
N LYS A 143 36.50 16.45 13.85
CA LYS A 143 36.64 17.79 13.25
C LYS A 143 37.78 18.63 13.85
N LEU A 144 38.55 18.07 14.78
CA LEU A 144 39.65 18.74 15.50
C LEU A 144 41.03 18.15 15.17
N ASN A 145 41.12 17.26 14.18
CA ASN A 145 42.37 16.78 13.58
C ASN A 145 42.45 17.22 12.12
#